data_AF-A0AAD8IDL8-F1
#
_entry.id   AF-A0AAD8IDL8-F1
#
_cell.length_a   1.000
_cell.length_b   1.000
_cell.length_c   1.000
_cell.angle_alpha   90.00
_cell.angle_beta   90.00
_cell.angle_gamma   90.00
#
_symmetry.space_group_name_H-M   'P 1'
#
loop_
_entity.id
_entity.type
_entity.pdbx_description
1 polymer ?
#
loop_
_entity_poly.entity_id
_entity_poly.type
_entity_poly.pdbx_seq_one_letter_code
_entity_poly.pdbx_strand_id
1 'polypeptide(L)'
;MSLEILMAGQDNQEADEPTVEEEEEFFPQDQQEPEQPKSSLFQNDPAQGFSFDNISPSKWRDRIYEMHAWCTSELLQPRATMPSVVDKFVARFHGRLRQWWIALGAYR
;
A
#
# COMPACT_ATOMS: atom_id res chain seq x y z
N MET A 1 38.88 -14.50 48.13
CA MET A 1 39.43 -14.75 46.79
C MET A 1 39.00 -16.15 46.37
N SER A 2 38.34 -16.27 45.21
CA SER A 2 38.23 -17.47 44.34
C SER A 2 37.49 -18.70 44.89
N LEU A 3 36.67 -19.46 44.15
CA LEU A 3 36.35 -19.58 42.71
C LEU A 3 35.06 -20.44 42.63
N GLU A 4 34.03 -20.03 41.89
CA GLU A 4 33.02 -20.96 41.36
C GLU A 4 33.53 -21.54 40.03
N ILE A 5 33.28 -22.83 39.77
CA ILE A 5 33.07 -23.44 38.42
C ILE A 5 32.94 -24.99 38.46
N LEU A 6 31.87 -25.48 37.78
CA LEU A 6 31.69 -26.72 36.98
C LEU A 6 31.11 -28.05 37.54
N MET A 7 29.87 -28.31 37.08
CA MET A 7 29.35 -29.41 36.22
C MET A 7 29.43 -30.92 36.59
N ALA A 8 28.27 -31.59 36.42
CA ALA A 8 27.97 -32.89 35.74
C ALA A 8 26.86 -33.64 36.51
N GLY A 9 25.72 -34.07 35.93
CA GLY A 9 25.53 -35.22 35.02
C GLY A 9 24.55 -36.21 35.68
N GLN A 10 23.28 -36.29 35.21
CA GLN A 10 22.58 -37.47 34.62
C GLN A 10 22.30 -38.68 35.52
N ASP A 11 21.03 -39.10 35.62
CA ASP A 11 20.60 -40.49 35.30
C ASP A 11 19.05 -40.68 35.20
N ASN A 12 18.64 -41.30 34.07
CA ASN A 12 17.49 -42.18 33.74
C ASN A 12 16.01 -41.83 34.03
N GLN A 13 15.07 -41.78 33.05
CA GLN A 13 14.56 -42.70 31.98
C GLN A 13 13.30 -43.47 32.40
N GLU A 14 12.15 -43.23 31.75
CA GLU A 14 11.26 -44.28 31.26
C GLU A 14 10.40 -43.73 30.10
N ALA A 15 10.26 -44.54 29.05
CA ALA A 15 9.61 -44.24 27.78
C ALA A 15 8.13 -44.65 27.80
N ASP A 16 7.26 -43.92 27.09
CA ASP A 16 6.12 -44.50 26.38
C ASP A 16 5.56 -43.48 25.37
N GLU A 17 5.79 -43.74 24.09
CA GLU A 17 4.99 -43.17 23.00
C GLU A 17 3.77 -44.07 22.80
N PRO A 18 2.55 -43.49 22.77
CA PRO A 18 1.50 -44.04 21.95
C PRO A 18 1.19 -43.13 20.76
N THR A 19 1.54 -43.61 19.57
CA THR A 19 0.90 -43.28 18.29
C THR A 19 -0.63 -43.39 18.41
N VAL A 20 -1.33 -42.31 18.07
CA VAL A 20 -2.72 -42.28 17.60
C VAL A 20 -2.75 -41.16 16.56
N GLU A 21 -2.53 -41.49 15.28
CA GLU A 21 -3.56 -41.76 14.26
C GLU A 21 -4.51 -40.56 14.02
N GLU A 22 -4.58 -40.19 12.73
CA GLU A 22 -5.26 -39.03 12.15
C GLU A 22 -6.71 -38.85 12.62
N GLU A 23 -7.04 -37.63 13.01
CA GLU A 23 -8.37 -37.07 12.74
C GLU A 23 -8.19 -35.73 12.03
N GLU A 24 -8.24 -35.78 10.69
CA GLU A 24 -8.58 -34.63 9.87
C GLU A 24 -9.99 -34.17 10.31
N GLU A 25 -10.06 -33.24 11.26
CA GLU A 25 -11.29 -32.52 11.52
C GLU A 25 -11.60 -31.60 10.34
N PHE A 26 -12.34 -32.18 9.40
CA PHE A 26 -13.05 -31.53 8.32
C PHE A 26 -14.06 -30.54 8.92
N PHE A 27 -13.67 -29.28 9.07
CA PHE A 27 -14.62 -28.20 9.34
C PHE A 27 -15.23 -27.73 8.01
N PRO A 28 -16.55 -27.92 7.78
CA PRO A 28 -17.21 -27.43 6.58
C PRO A 28 -17.24 -25.90 6.57
N GLN A 29 -16.74 -25.34 5.46
CA GLN A 29 -16.75 -23.91 5.16
C GLN A 29 -18.15 -23.48 4.74
N ASP A 30 -18.91 -22.84 5.63
CA ASP A 30 -20.06 -22.01 5.22
C ASP A 30 -20.43 -20.96 6.27
N GLN A 31 -19.53 -19.99 6.47
CA GLN A 31 -19.92 -18.63 6.82
C GLN A 31 -19.05 -17.69 5.98
N GLN A 32 -19.54 -17.35 4.78
CA GLN A 32 -19.13 -16.14 4.09
C GLN A 32 -19.48 -14.94 4.98
N GLU A 33 -18.55 -14.55 5.85
CA GLU A 33 -18.46 -13.17 6.28
C GLU A 33 -18.35 -12.34 4.98
N PRO A 34 -19.20 -11.31 4.76
CA PRO A 34 -19.11 -10.51 3.56
C PRO A 34 -17.70 -9.94 3.50
N GLU A 35 -16.88 -10.47 2.59
CA GLU A 35 -15.54 -9.98 2.34
C GLU A 35 -15.69 -8.48 2.09
N GLN A 36 -15.34 -7.67 3.09
CA GLN A 36 -15.09 -6.27 2.87
C GLN A 36 -14.12 -6.23 1.70
N PRO A 37 -14.43 -5.53 0.61
CA PRO A 37 -13.51 -5.44 -0.50
C PRO A 37 -12.22 -4.87 0.07
N LYS A 38 -11.21 -5.74 0.16
CA LYS A 38 -9.81 -5.40 0.44
C LYS A 38 -9.56 -4.18 -0.42
N SER A 39 -9.30 -3.05 0.22
CA SER A 39 -9.05 -1.75 -0.39
C SER A 39 -7.73 -1.83 -1.17
N SER A 40 -7.74 -2.55 -2.27
CA SER A 40 -6.70 -2.69 -3.28
C SER A 40 -7.26 -2.22 -4.61
N LEU A 41 -8.05 -1.13 -4.57
CA LEU A 41 -8.48 -0.37 -5.75
C LEU A 41 -7.66 0.90 -5.95
N PHE A 42 -6.43 0.93 -5.42
CA PHE A 42 -5.42 1.86 -5.88
C PHE A 42 -4.43 1.14 -6.79
N GLN A 43 -4.98 0.46 -7.81
CA GLN A 43 -4.28 0.48 -9.09
C GLN A 43 -4.26 1.96 -9.48
N ASN A 44 -3.11 2.61 -9.30
CA ASN A 44 -2.83 3.93 -9.86
C ASN A 44 -2.80 3.79 -11.38
N ASP A 45 -3.96 3.53 -11.97
CA ASP A 45 -4.13 3.67 -13.39
C ASP A 45 -3.95 5.17 -13.68
N PRO A 46 -3.07 5.58 -14.62
CA PRO A 46 -2.92 6.98 -14.99
C PRO A 46 -4.19 7.61 -15.60
N ALA A 47 -5.24 6.80 -15.88
CA ALA A 47 -6.59 7.26 -16.17
C ALA A 47 -7.40 7.60 -14.91
N GLN A 48 -7.05 7.05 -13.75
CA GLN A 48 -7.59 7.42 -12.44
C GLN A 48 -6.81 8.66 -11.96
N GLY A 49 -7.37 9.85 -12.22
CA GLY A 49 -6.68 11.13 -12.04
C GLY A 49 -6.06 11.41 -10.64
N PHE A 50 -5.45 12.58 -10.52
CA PHE A 50 -4.72 12.98 -9.32
C PHE A 50 -5.65 13.47 -8.19
N SER A 51 -5.48 12.91 -6.98
CA SER A 51 -6.14 13.34 -5.75
C SER A 51 -5.22 13.09 -4.55
N PHE A 52 -5.47 13.84 -3.46
CA PHE A 52 -4.86 13.64 -2.13
C PHE A 52 -5.87 13.10 -1.09
N ASP A 53 -7.09 12.78 -1.49
CA ASP A 53 -8.17 12.39 -0.57
C ASP A 53 -7.89 11.07 0.14
N ASN A 54 -7.29 10.13 -0.59
CA ASN A 54 -7.00 8.78 -0.12
C ASN A 54 -5.52 8.57 0.22
N ILE A 55 -4.73 9.65 0.32
CA ILE A 55 -3.27 9.58 0.48
C ILE A 55 -2.88 10.21 1.80
N SER A 56 -2.19 9.45 2.65
CA SER A 56 -1.63 9.95 3.90
C SER A 56 -0.61 11.08 3.65
N PRO A 57 -0.54 12.12 4.51
CA PRO A 57 0.38 13.25 4.33
C PRO A 57 1.85 12.88 4.12
N SER A 58 2.31 11.78 4.75
CA SER A 58 3.66 11.24 4.56
C SER A 58 3.98 10.81 3.13
N LYS A 59 2.96 10.49 2.33
CA LYS A 59 3.06 10.05 0.93
C LYS A 59 2.71 11.13 -0.08
N TRP A 60 2.37 12.34 0.37
CA TRP A 60 2.05 13.45 -0.55
C TRP A 60 3.23 13.80 -1.45
N ARG A 61 4.45 13.76 -0.91
CA ARG A 61 5.66 14.01 -1.68
C ARG A 61 5.82 13.02 -2.83
N ASP A 62 5.61 11.73 -2.57
CA ASP A 62 5.66 10.68 -3.59
C ASP A 62 4.60 10.93 -4.69
N ARG A 63 3.38 11.29 -4.29
CA ARG A 63 2.30 11.60 -5.25
C ARG A 63 2.62 12.85 -6.09
N ILE A 64 3.25 13.87 -5.51
CA ILE A 64 3.69 15.06 -6.25
C ILE A 64 4.77 14.68 -7.27
N TYR A 65 5.69 13.78 -6.93
CA TYR A 65 6.69 13.28 -7.89
C TYR A 65 6.04 12.49 -9.03
N GLU A 66 5.02 11.69 -8.75
CA GLU A 66 4.25 11.00 -9.79
C GLU A 66 3.56 11.99 -10.74
N MET A 67 2.89 13.02 -10.20
CA MET A 67 2.32 14.11 -10.99
C MET A 67 3.36 14.80 -11.88
N HIS A 68 4.53 15.11 -11.32
CA HIS A 68 5.63 15.74 -12.05
C HIS A 68 6.19 14.84 -13.16
N ALA A 69 6.40 13.55 -12.87
CA ALA A 69 6.86 12.58 -13.85
C ALA A 69 5.86 12.45 -15.01
N TRP A 70 4.56 12.46 -14.71
CA TRP A 70 3.50 12.45 -15.71
C TRP A 70 3.56 13.70 -16.61
N CYS A 71 3.68 14.91 -16.03
CA CYS A 71 3.82 16.15 -16.81
C CYS A 71 5.07 16.11 -17.70
N THR A 72 6.19 15.60 -17.17
CA THR A 72 7.44 15.48 -17.93
C THR A 72 7.27 14.51 -19.10
N SER A 73 6.59 13.39 -18.88
CA SER A 73 6.28 12.41 -19.93
C SER A 73 5.39 12.99 -21.03
N GLU A 74 4.37 13.77 -20.68
CA GLU A 74 3.54 14.46 -21.66
C GLU A 74 4.32 15.52 -22.46
N LEU A 75 5.21 16.27 -21.82
CA LEU A 75 6.05 17.28 -22.50
C LEU A 75 7.05 16.67 -23.49
N LEU A 76 7.42 15.41 -23.32
CA LEU A 76 8.29 14.68 -24.25
C LEU A 76 7.55 14.28 -25.54
N GLN A 77 6.21 14.37 -25.59
CA GLN A 77 5.45 14.02 -26.78
C GLN A 77 5.70 15.03 -27.92
N PRO A 78 5.82 14.56 -29.16
CA PRO A 78 5.95 15.45 -30.31
C PRO A 78 4.69 16.33 -30.41
N ARG A 79 4.89 17.65 -30.49
CA ARG A 79 3.84 18.69 -30.49
C ARG A 79 3.19 19.01 -29.14
N ALA A 80 3.68 18.46 -28.03
CA ALA A 80 3.26 18.92 -26.72
C ALA A 80 3.71 20.37 -26.51
N THR A 81 2.78 21.21 -26.05
CA THR A 81 3.08 22.58 -25.60
C THR A 81 2.80 22.66 -24.12
N MET A 82 3.57 23.49 -23.40
CA MET A 82 3.38 23.69 -21.97
C MET A 82 1.92 24.00 -21.60
N PRO A 83 1.20 24.92 -22.30
CA PRO A 83 -0.21 25.19 -21.98
C PRO A 83 -1.13 23.98 -22.17
N SER A 84 -0.91 23.17 -23.23
CA SER A 84 -1.69 21.95 -23.49
C SER A 84 -1.49 20.90 -22.41
N VAL A 85 -0.24 20.71 -21.95
CA VAL A 85 0.06 19.76 -20.88
C VAL A 85 -0.54 20.23 -19.55
N VAL A 86 -0.47 21.52 -19.23
CA VAL A 86 -1.08 22.08 -18.02
C VAL A 86 -2.60 21.90 -18.03
N ASP A 87 -3.27 22.12 -19.17
CA ASP A 87 -4.72 21.91 -19.29
C ASP A 87 -5.09 20.43 -19.03
N LYS A 88 -4.38 19.49 -19.68
CA LYS A 88 -4.53 18.05 -19.44
C LYS A 88 -4.20 17.64 -18.00
N PHE A 89 -3.25 18.32 -17.37
CA PHE A 89 -2.84 18.05 -15.99
C PHE A 89 -3.95 18.43 -15.02
N VAL A 90 -4.46 19.66 -15.16
CA VAL A 90 -5.54 20.20 -14.34
C VAL A 90 -6.83 19.40 -14.54
N ALA A 91 -7.11 18.94 -15.77
CA ALA A 91 -8.25 18.09 -16.06
C ALA A 91 -8.23 16.76 -15.28
N ARG A 92 -7.04 16.31 -14.83
CA ARG A 92 -6.89 15.12 -13.98
C ARG A 92 -7.07 15.38 -12.49
N PHE A 93 -7.20 16.62 -12.03
CA PHE A 93 -7.41 16.89 -10.61
C PHE A 93 -8.80 16.45 -10.14
N HIS A 94 -8.84 15.79 -8.97
CA HIS A 94 -10.06 15.32 -8.34
C HIS A 94 -10.14 15.74 -6.87
N GLY A 95 -11.37 15.75 -6.34
CA GLY A 95 -11.69 16.02 -4.95
C GLY A 95 -11.00 17.27 -4.38
N ARG A 96 -10.34 17.15 -3.21
CA ARG A 96 -9.73 18.32 -2.53
C ARG A 96 -8.68 19.03 -3.38
N LEU A 97 -7.96 18.30 -4.23
CA LEU A 97 -6.96 18.89 -5.13
C LEU A 97 -7.62 19.78 -6.19
N ARG A 98 -8.75 19.34 -6.75
CA ARG A 98 -9.51 20.13 -7.71
C ARG A 98 -10.13 21.37 -7.06
N GLN A 99 -10.65 21.23 -5.85
CA GLN A 99 -11.20 22.36 -5.10
C GLN A 99 -10.12 23.40 -4.79
N TRP A 100 -8.95 22.95 -4.35
CA TRP A 100 -7.78 23.81 -4.15
C TRP A 100 -7.41 24.57 -5.43
N TRP A 101 -7.36 23.88 -6.57
CA TRP A 101 -7.07 24.52 -7.86
C TRP A 101 -8.10 25.60 -8.23
N ILE A 102 -9.39 25.33 -8.03
CA ILE A 102 -10.46 26.31 -8.29
C ILE A 102 -10.34 27.51 -7.35
N ALA A 103 -9.99 27.29 -6.09
CA ALA A 103 -9.82 28.32 -5.08
C ALA A 103 -8.67 29.29 -5.39
N LEU A 104 -7.70 28.90 -6.22
CA LEU A 104 -6.66 29.81 -6.71
C LEU A 104 -7.23 30.94 -7.61
N GLY A 105 -8.42 30.77 -8.19
CA GLY A 105 -9.13 31.85 -8.87
C GLY A 105 -8.29 32.55 -9.95
N ALA A 106 -7.97 33.83 -9.73
CA ALA A 106 -7.22 34.69 -10.65
C ALA A 106 -5.68 34.53 -10.55
N TYR A 107 -5.18 33.70 -9.63
CA TYR A 107 -3.74 33.47 -9.45
C TYR A 107 -3.20 32.32 -10.33
N ARG A 108 -4.06 31.68 -11.13
CA ARG A 108 -3.69 30.65 -12.11
C ARG A 108 -3.46 31.26 -13.48
#